data_AF-A0A7J4JTG3-F1
#
_entry.id   AF-A0A7J4JTG3-F1
#
_cell.length_a   1.000
_cell.length_b   1.000
_cell.length_c   1.000
_cell.angle_alpha   90.00
_cell.angle_beta   90.00
_cell.angle_gamma   90.00
#
_symmetry.space_group_name_H-M   'P 1'
#
loop_
_entity.id
_entity.type
_entity.pdbx_description
1 polymer ?
#
loop_
_entity_poly.entity_id
_entity_poly.type
_entity_poly.pdbx_seq_one_letter_code
_entity_poly.pdbx_strand_id
1 'polypeptide(L)'
;MHRIFWLTVSGKRMHLLKLAGMFFVLFSIMMVANSMYNIFVTVDKINTAMLNPQMTEQLFGWALSAGKVEFSSEDALGILLSPVAWFMFWLGLAVIALLVYQSGKVIFPIEEYEQNLPEGHRRAFHRMVKRGRGLRG
;
A
#
# COMPACT_ATOMS: atom_id res chain seq x y z
N MET A 1 -0.97 -8.49 28.32
CA MET A 1 -0.86 -9.83 27.69
C MET A 1 -1.15 -9.70 26.21
N HIS A 2 -0.14 -9.49 25.36
CA HIS A 2 -0.34 -9.44 23.90
C HIS A 2 -0.30 -10.87 23.33
N ARG A 3 -1.42 -11.33 22.75
CA ARG A 3 -1.48 -12.60 22.02
C ARG A 3 -1.00 -12.34 20.59
N ILE A 4 0.19 -12.82 20.27
CA ILE A 4 0.75 -12.75 18.93
C ILE A 4 0.18 -13.91 18.11
N PHE A 5 -0.58 -13.60 17.05
CA PHE A 5 -1.14 -14.58 16.14
C PHE A 5 -0.16 -14.88 15.00
N TRP A 6 0.20 -16.16 14.87
CA TRP A 6 1.09 -16.67 13.84
C TRP A 6 0.26 -17.42 12.79
N LEU A 7 0.52 -17.13 11.51
CA LEU A 7 -0.13 -17.82 10.40
C LEU A 7 0.95 -18.53 9.58
N THR A 8 0.79 -19.84 9.39
CA THR A 8 1.67 -20.64 8.55
C THR A 8 1.23 -20.52 7.10
N VAL A 9 2.08 -19.93 6.26
CA VAL A 9 1.88 -19.83 4.81
C VAL A 9 3.07 -20.49 4.13
N SER A 10 2.83 -21.52 3.31
CA SER A 10 3.88 -22.27 2.59
C SER A 10 4.99 -22.82 3.50
N GLY A 11 4.62 -23.42 4.65
CA GLY A 11 5.56 -24.03 5.59
C GLY A 11 6.40 -23.04 6.42
N LYS A 12 6.35 -21.73 6.12
CA LYS A 12 7.00 -20.69 6.92
C LYS A 12 5.98 -20.02 7.85
N ARG A 13 6.33 -19.88 9.14
CA ARG A 13 5.54 -19.11 10.10
C ARG A 13 5.75 -17.63 9.79
N MET A 14 4.73 -16.98 9.24
CA MET A 14 4.77 -15.54 8.99
C MET A 14 3.94 -14.82 10.05
N HIS A 15 4.49 -13.72 10.54
CA HIS A 15 3.78 -12.84 11.45
C HIS A 15 2.66 -12.11 10.71
N LEU A 16 1.47 -12.01 11.31
CA LEU A 16 0.29 -11.40 10.69
C LEU A 16 0.56 -9.98 10.17
N LEU A 17 1.38 -9.22 10.90
CA LEU A 17 1.81 -7.87 10.53
C LEU A 17 2.64 -7.83 9.23
N LYS A 18 3.50 -8.83 8.98
CA LYS A 18 4.27 -8.91 7.73
C LYS A 18 3.37 -9.26 6.55
N LEU A 19 2.37 -10.12 6.75
CA LEU A 19 1.34 -10.42 5.75
C LEU A 19 0.48 -9.18 5.44
N ALA A 20 0.01 -8.48 6.46
CA ALA A 20 -0.72 -7.23 6.30
C ALA A 20 0.14 -6.18 5.57
N GLY A 21 1.40 -6.02 5.95
CA GLY A 21 2.35 -5.12 5.28
C GLY A 21 2.54 -5.46 3.80
N MET A 22 2.74 -6.73 3.45
CA MET A 22 2.83 -7.16 2.04
C MET A 22 1.53 -6.89 1.27
N PHE A 23 0.37 -7.13 1.88
CA PHE A 23 -0.92 -6.82 1.29
C PHE A 23 -1.07 -5.31 1.02
N PHE A 24 -0.74 -4.45 1.99
CA PHE A 24 -0.81 -3.00 1.82
C PHE A 24 0.15 -2.49 0.73
N VAL A 25 1.36 -3.04 0.65
CA VAL A 25 2.31 -2.69 -0.42
C VAL A 25 1.74 -3.08 -1.79
N LEU A 26 1.26 -4.32 -1.95
CA LEU A 26 0.66 -4.78 -3.21
C LEU A 26 -0.56 -3.94 -3.59
N PHE A 27 -1.44 -3.67 -2.63
CA PHE A 27 -2.63 -2.85 -2.82
C PHE A 27 -2.27 -1.42 -3.27
N SER A 28 -1.28 -0.80 -2.63
CA SER A 28 -0.83 0.54 -3.00
C SER A 28 -0.28 0.59 -4.42
N ILE A 29 0.49 -0.41 -4.85
CA ILE A 29 1.02 -0.52 -6.22
C ILE A 29 -0.14 -0.66 -7.23
N MET A 30 -1.13 -1.50 -6.94
CA MET A 30 -2.32 -1.63 -7.79
C MET A 30 -3.09 -0.32 -7.91
N MET A 31 -3.24 0.43 -6.81
CA MET A 31 -3.93 1.72 -6.83
C MET A 31 -3.16 2.80 -7.59
N VAL A 32 -1.83 2.79 -7.52
CA VAL A 32 -0.97 3.65 -8.36
C VAL A 32 -1.15 3.30 -9.85
N ALA A 33 -1.16 2.02 -10.21
CA ALA A 33 -1.40 1.61 -11.59
C ALA A 33 -2.79 2.00 -12.10
N ASN A 34 -3.82 1.80 -11.28
CA ASN A 34 -5.20 2.18 -11.60
C ASN A 34 -5.37 3.70 -11.78
N SER A 35 -4.76 4.50 -10.89
CA SER A 35 -4.80 5.95 -11.01
C SER A 35 -4.02 6.47 -12.23
N MET A 36 -2.90 5.83 -12.57
CA MET A 36 -2.18 6.10 -13.82
C MET A 36 -3.05 5.81 -15.05
N TYR A 37 -3.75 4.68 -15.08
CA TYR A 37 -4.69 4.36 -16.16
C TYR A 37 -5.80 5.41 -16.29
N ASN A 38 -6.37 5.86 -15.17
CA ASN A 38 -7.42 6.89 -15.16
C ASN A 38 -6.93 8.24 -15.71
N ILE A 39 -5.66 8.60 -15.54
CA ILE A 39 -5.08 9.79 -16.18
C ILE A 39 -5.13 9.64 -17.69
N PHE A 40 -4.67 8.51 -18.24
CA PHE A 40 -4.70 8.28 -19.70
C PHE A 40 -6.11 8.31 -20.27
N VAL A 41 -7.07 7.65 -19.61
CA VAL A 41 -8.48 7.69 -20.03
C VAL A 41 -9.03 9.12 -19.98
N THR A 42 -8.65 9.91 -18.99
CA THR A 42 -9.09 11.30 -18.88
C THR A 42 -8.50 12.17 -19.99
N VAL A 43 -7.21 12.00 -20.31
CA VAL A 43 -6.56 12.66 -21.45
C VAL A 43 -7.24 12.31 -22.77
N ASP A 44 -7.59 11.04 -22.96
CA ASP A 44 -8.29 10.59 -24.17
C ASP A 44 -9.69 11.23 -24.31
N LYS A 45 -10.42 11.31 -23.19
CA LYS A 45 -11.72 12.02 -23.14
C LYS A 45 -11.57 13.52 -23.41
N ILE A 46 -10.50 14.16 -22.94
CA ILE A 46 -10.20 15.56 -23.21
C ILE A 46 -9.95 15.78 -24.70
N ASN A 47 -9.10 14.94 -25.31
CA ASN A 47 -8.85 14.99 -26.75
C ASN A 47 -10.14 14.80 -27.56
N THR A 48 -10.99 13.87 -27.13
CA THR A 48 -12.29 13.62 -27.76
C THR A 48 -13.23 14.82 -27.63
N ALA A 49 -13.27 15.47 -26.47
CA ALA A 49 -14.08 16.67 -26.25
C ALA A 49 -13.58 17.89 -27.05
N MET A 50 -12.26 18.01 -27.25
CA MET A 50 -11.68 19.04 -28.12
C MET A 50 -12.06 18.87 -29.59
N LEU A 51 -12.12 17.62 -30.08
CA LEU A 51 -12.50 17.31 -31.46
C LEU A 51 -14.01 17.39 -31.68
N ASN A 52 -14.82 17.02 -30.68
CA ASN A 52 -16.27 17.02 -30.74
C ASN A 52 -16.86 17.77 -29.53
N PRO A 53 -16.98 19.10 -29.59
CA PRO A 53 -17.42 19.93 -28.46
C PRO A 53 -18.82 19.56 -27.94
N GLN A 54 -19.67 18.97 -28.79
CA GLN A 54 -21.01 18.50 -28.44
C GLN A 54 -21.01 17.36 -27.41
N MET A 55 -19.91 16.62 -27.25
CA MET A 55 -19.80 15.52 -26.27
C MET A 55 -19.26 15.97 -24.91
N THR A 56 -18.88 17.25 -24.77
CA THR A 56 -18.29 17.79 -23.55
C THR A 56 -19.21 17.62 -22.34
N GLU A 57 -20.51 17.90 -22.49
CA GLU A 57 -21.48 17.77 -21.40
C GLU A 57 -21.70 16.30 -20.98
N GLN A 58 -21.66 15.37 -21.94
CA GLN A 58 -21.76 13.94 -21.65
C GLN A 58 -20.50 13.39 -20.94
N LEU A 59 -19.32 13.87 -21.31
CA LEU A 59 -18.04 13.38 -20.79
C LEU A 59 -17.64 14.06 -19.47
N PHE A 60 -17.97 15.35 -19.33
CA PHE A 60 -17.49 16.23 -18.27
C PHE A 60 -18.59 17.08 -17.63
N GLY A 61 -19.87 16.73 -17.77
CA GLY A 61 -20.98 17.44 -17.08
C GLY A 61 -20.88 17.40 -15.55
N TRP A 62 -20.04 16.52 -14.98
CA TRP A 62 -19.71 16.50 -13.55
C TRP A 62 -18.61 17.52 -13.17
N ALA A 63 -17.83 18.01 -14.13
CA ALA A 63 -16.70 18.91 -13.91
C ALA A 63 -16.94 20.33 -14.45
N LEU A 64 -17.82 20.48 -15.45
CA LEU A 64 -18.10 21.73 -16.13
C LEU A 64 -19.53 22.18 -15.83
N SER A 65 -19.69 23.49 -15.59
CA SER A 65 -21.02 24.11 -15.51
C SER A 65 -21.75 23.88 -16.83
N ALA A 66 -22.94 23.31 -16.76
CA ALA A 66 -23.79 23.03 -17.92
C ALA A 66 -23.96 24.29 -18.80
N GLY A 67 -23.78 24.13 -20.11
CA GLY A 67 -24.02 25.20 -21.11
C GLY A 67 -22.79 25.84 -21.76
N LYS A 68 -21.56 25.38 -21.50
CA LYS A 68 -20.39 25.82 -22.29
C LYS A 68 -20.39 25.17 -23.68
N VAL A 69 -20.49 26.00 -24.71
CA VAL A 69 -20.45 25.58 -26.14
C VAL A 69 -19.04 25.25 -26.61
N GLU A 70 -18.03 25.84 -25.96
CA GLU A 70 -16.62 25.69 -26.32
C GLU A 70 -15.82 25.14 -25.13
N PHE A 71 -15.11 24.04 -25.37
CA PHE A 71 -14.23 23.41 -24.40
C PHE A 71 -12.85 24.09 -24.45
N SER A 72 -12.48 24.77 -23.35
CA SER A 72 -11.21 25.52 -23.25
C SER A 72 -10.05 24.65 -22.73
N SER A 73 -8.81 25.05 -23.03
CA SER A 73 -7.61 24.44 -22.46
C SER A 73 -7.55 24.58 -20.93
N GLU A 74 -8.14 25.63 -20.37
CA GLU A 74 -8.24 25.81 -18.91
C GLU A 74 -9.14 24.76 -18.25
N ASP A 75 -10.24 24.42 -18.93
CA ASP A 75 -11.18 23.38 -18.51
C ASP A 75 -10.50 22.00 -18.53
N ALA A 76 -9.67 21.73 -19.54
CA ALA A 76 -8.86 20.51 -19.64
C ALA A 76 -7.87 20.36 -18.46
N LEU A 77 -7.19 21.45 -18.09
CA LEU A 77 -6.26 21.45 -16.95
C LEU A 77 -7.00 21.24 -15.62
N GLY A 78 -8.17 21.87 -15.45
CA GLY A 78 -9.02 21.68 -14.28
C GLY A 78 -9.49 20.23 -14.11
N ILE A 79 -9.91 19.61 -15.21
CA ILE A 79 -10.35 18.20 -15.23
C ILE A 79 -9.18 17.25 -14.92
N LEU A 80 -7.97 17.52 -15.42
CA LEU A 80 -6.78 16.71 -15.15
C LEU A 80 -6.31 16.78 -13.70
N LEU A 81 -6.63 17.87 -12.99
CA LEU A 81 -6.17 18.08 -11.62
C LEU A 81 -6.63 16.97 -10.66
N SER A 82 -7.87 16.50 -10.82
CA SER A 82 -8.46 15.44 -9.99
C SER A 82 -7.73 14.08 -10.13
N PRO A 83 -7.62 13.47 -11.33
CA PRO A 83 -6.92 12.19 -11.49
C PRO A 83 -5.43 12.28 -11.16
N VAL A 84 -4.78 13.42 -11.42
CA VAL A 84 -3.37 13.64 -11.04
C VAL A 84 -3.21 13.72 -9.52
N ALA A 85 -4.07 14.47 -8.82
CA ALA A 85 -4.06 14.53 -7.36
C ALA A 85 -4.30 13.15 -6.73
N TRP A 86 -5.22 12.37 -7.30
CA TRP A 86 -5.50 11.00 -6.84
C TRP A 86 -4.29 10.07 -7.05
N PHE A 87 -3.61 10.18 -8.18
CA PHE A 87 -2.36 9.47 -8.43
C PHE A 87 -1.28 9.84 -7.41
N MET A 88 -1.07 11.14 -7.16
CA MET A 88 -0.09 11.61 -6.17
C MET A 88 -0.41 11.12 -4.76
N PHE A 89 -1.70 11.10 -4.38
CA PHE A 89 -2.14 10.57 -3.09
C PHE A 89 -1.76 9.09 -2.92
N TRP A 90 -2.06 8.24 -3.92
CA TRP A 90 -1.70 6.82 -3.86
C TRP A 90 -0.20 6.57 -3.89
N LEU A 91 0.54 7.41 -4.64
CA LEU A 91 2.00 7.35 -4.65
C LEU A 91 2.57 7.70 -3.26
N GLY A 92 2.03 8.71 -2.58
CA GLY A 92 2.38 9.03 -1.20
C GLY A 92 2.08 7.89 -0.23
N LEU A 93 0.90 7.27 -0.34
CA LEU A 93 0.55 6.09 0.47
C LEU A 93 1.44 4.89 0.17
N ALA A 94 1.87 4.68 -1.06
CA ALA A 94 2.80 3.61 -1.41
C ALA A 94 4.16 3.80 -0.72
N VAL A 95 4.67 5.04 -0.66
CA VAL A 95 5.89 5.37 0.09
C VAL A 95 5.72 5.08 1.58
N ILE A 96 4.60 5.50 2.19
CA ILE A 96 4.33 5.23 3.60
C ILE A 96 4.21 3.72 3.86
N ALA A 97 3.52 2.98 2.99
CA ALA A 97 3.39 1.53 3.08
C ALA A 97 4.75 0.82 3.00
N LEU A 98 5.65 1.29 2.13
CA LEU A 98 7.03 0.80 2.03
C LEU A 98 7.83 1.11 3.30
N LEU A 99 7.72 2.31 3.85
CA LEU A 99 8.39 2.68 5.11
C LEU A 99 7.93 1.80 6.27
N VAL A 100 6.62 1.56 6.40
CA VAL A 100 6.05 0.68 7.43
C VAL A 100 6.49 -0.78 7.23
N TYR A 101 6.54 -1.25 5.98
CA TYR A 101 7.04 -2.58 5.67
C TYR A 101 8.51 -2.74 6.05
N GLN A 102 9.34 -1.73 5.78
CA GLN A 102 10.75 -1.74 6.16
C GLN A 102 10.96 -1.58 7.68
N SER A 103 10.19 -0.73 8.37
CA SER A 103 10.29 -0.58 9.83
C SER A 103 9.84 -1.84 10.57
N GLY A 104 8.92 -2.62 10.00
CA GLY A 104 8.56 -3.94 10.48
C GLY A 104 9.73 -4.93 10.51
N LYS A 105 10.77 -4.74 9.69
CA LYS A 105 12.03 -5.52 9.78
C LYS A 105 12.94 -5.08 10.93
N VAL A 106 12.84 -3.83 11.38
CA VAL A 106 13.70 -3.24 12.44
C VAL A 106 13.13 -3.50 13.84
N ILE A 107 11.81 -3.60 13.99
CA ILE A 107 11.15 -3.84 15.28
C ILE A 107 11.03 -5.35 15.61
N PHE A 108 10.95 -6.23 14.60
CA PHE A 108 10.86 -7.69 14.77
C PHE A 108 12.12 -8.54 14.54
N PRO A 109 13.37 -8.01 14.46
CA PRO A 109 14.53 -8.87 14.26
C PRO A 109 14.81 -9.73 15.50
N ILE A 110 14.45 -9.27 16.70
CA ILE A 110 14.75 -9.97 17.96
C ILE A 110 13.95 -11.29 18.09
N GLU A 111 12.69 -11.32 17.62
CA GLU A 111 11.84 -12.52 17.75
C GLU A 111 12.12 -13.59 16.67
N GLU A 112 12.61 -13.20 15.49
CA GLU A 112 13.02 -14.16 14.44
C GLU A 112 14.31 -14.92 14.80
N TYR A 113 15.19 -14.33 15.61
CA TYR A 113 16.40 -15.02 16.08
C TYR A 113 16.08 -16.15 17.09
N GLU A 114 15.05 -16.03 17.92
CA GLU A 114 14.66 -17.11 18.84
C GLU A 114 14.04 -18.32 18.12
N GLN A 115 13.35 -18.10 16.99
CA GLN A 115 12.73 -19.20 16.22
C GLN A 115 13.72 -19.97 15.33
N ASN A 116 14.84 -19.35 14.93
CA ASN A 116 15.87 -19.99 14.10
C ASN A 116 16.93 -20.76 14.90
N LEU A 117 16.83 -20.83 16.23
CA LEU A 117 17.72 -21.69 17.02
C LEU A 117 17.47 -23.16 16.65
N PRO A 118 18.47 -23.90 16.15
CA PRO A 118 18.37 -25.34 15.96
C PRO A 118 17.87 -25.98 17.25
N GLU A 119 16.99 -26.98 17.20
CA GLU A 119 16.33 -27.53 18.39
C GLU A 119 17.30 -27.86 19.56
N GLY A 120 18.53 -28.25 19.25
CA GLY A 120 19.60 -28.47 20.22
C GLY A 120 19.95 -27.22 21.05
N HIS A 121 20.04 -26.05 20.41
CA HIS A 121 20.30 -24.77 21.07
C HIS A 121 19.09 -24.28 21.87
N ARG A 122 17.87 -24.52 21.39
CA ARG A 122 16.65 -24.23 22.15
C ARG A 122 16.56 -25.04 23.44
N ARG A 123 16.94 -26.33 23.40
CA ARG A 123 17.04 -27.19 24.60
C ARG A 123 18.18 -26.75 25.52
N ALA A 124 19.31 -26.29 24.99
CA ALA A 124 20.42 -25.76 25.78
C ALA A 124 20.04 -24.46 26.51
N PHE A 125 19.37 -23.54 25.82
CA PHE A 125 18.87 -22.29 26.39
C PHE A 125 17.83 -22.54 27.48
N HIS A 126 16.86 -23.43 27.24
CA HIS A 126 15.89 -23.83 28.27
C HIS A 126 16.56 -24.45 29.51
N ARG A 127 17.60 -25.28 29.32
CA ARG A 127 18.38 -25.83 30.45
C ARG A 127 19.15 -24.75 31.20
N MET A 128 19.77 -23.79 30.50
CA MET A 128 20.45 -22.65 31.14
C MET A 128 19.48 -21.77 31.93
N VAL A 129 18.33 -21.43 31.37
CA VAL A 129 17.30 -20.63 32.05
C VAL A 129 16.73 -21.36 33.27
N LYS A 130 16.51 -22.68 33.16
CA LYS A 130 16.06 -23.52 34.29
C LYS A 130 17.13 -23.60 35.40
N ARG A 131 18.42 -23.67 35.03
CA ARG A 131 19.54 -23.65 35.98
C ARG A 131 19.72 -22.29 36.65
N GLY A 132 19.56 -21.19 35.90
CA GLY A 132 19.63 -19.83 36.43
C GLY A 132 18.47 -19.47 37.36
N ARG A 133 17.27 -20.02 37.12
CA ARG A 133 16.11 -19.88 38.03
C ARG A 133 16.17 -20.79 39.25
N GLY A 134 16.89 -21.92 39.18
CA GLY A 134 17.12 -22.83 40.31
C GLY A 134 18.26 -22.43 41.24
N LEU A 135 18.91 -21.28 41.01
CA LEU A 135 20.02 -20.75 41.83
C LEU A 135 19.64 -19.50 42.63
N ARG A 136 18.34 -19.24 42.81
CA ARG A 136 17.87 -18.25 43.78
C ARG A 136 16.89 -18.90 44.76
N GLY A 137 17.43 -19.30 45.90
CA GLY A 137 16.71 -19.56 47.15
C GLY A 137 16.04 -20.92 47.23
#